data_AF-A0A7Y7NZA9-F1
#
_entry.id   AF-A0A7Y7NZA9-F1
#
_cell.length_a   1.000
_cell.length_b   1.000
_cell.length_c   1.000
_cell.angle_alpha   90.00
_cell.angle_beta   90.00
_cell.angle_gamma   90.00
#
_symmetry.space_group_name_H-M   'P 1'
#
loop_
_entity.id
_entity.type
_entity.pdbx_description
1 polymer ?
#
loop_
_entity_poly.entity_id
_entity_poly.type
_entity_poly.pdbx_seq_one_letter_code
_entity_poly.pdbx_strand_id
1 'polypeptide(L)'
;MIHHRDSLKTKHLWLLSQTLPGFGQIYNKQYSKIPVFYAGMGSMLYLGVNANKTYNRYILDYNKIDASDPNKEFFKERYTKMKQKRNLYYASAGAFYLASVVDAVLVYNKNNHSPATASILSTLVPGLGQAYNQKYWKIPIVYGGLSTLYFMVDWNNRRYLRFKNASKLFPHDEFNGARSREELNIYRDSYRKNRDVCFLGFIAVYVLNILDANVDANFYDWNVDDNLAFRIEPTILNGNFASTNYTQPAFGLSCTFNFK
;
A
#
# COMPACT_ATOMS: atom_id res chain seq x y z
N MET A 1 30.14 11.59 -4.88
CA MET A 1 29.63 12.83 -4.23
C MET A 1 28.39 13.43 -4.92
N ILE A 2 28.01 13.00 -6.13
CA ILE A 2 26.90 13.58 -6.92
C ILE A 2 25.51 13.15 -6.39
N HIS A 3 25.33 11.88 -6.03
CA HIS A 3 24.03 11.35 -5.53
C HIS A 3 23.44 12.06 -4.31
N HIS A 4 24.28 12.56 -3.40
CA HIS A 4 23.78 13.16 -2.15
C HIS A 4 23.00 14.46 -2.42
N ARG A 5 23.49 15.28 -3.36
CA ARG A 5 22.90 16.59 -3.70
C ARG A 5 21.55 16.45 -4.40
N ASP A 6 21.39 15.42 -5.22
CA ASP A 6 20.13 15.15 -5.94
C ASP A 6 19.06 14.56 -5.01
N SER A 7 19.46 13.80 -3.99
CA SER A 7 18.53 13.29 -2.96
C SER A 7 17.89 14.42 -2.14
N LEU A 8 18.67 15.45 -1.77
CA LEU A 8 18.20 16.60 -1.00
C LEU A 8 17.19 17.44 -1.78
N LYS A 9 17.47 17.70 -3.06
CA LYS A 9 16.54 18.43 -3.94
C LYS A 9 15.24 17.66 -4.17
N THR A 10 15.32 16.34 -4.32
CA THR A 10 14.14 15.47 -4.43
C THR A 10 13.27 15.53 -3.16
N LYS A 11 13.89 15.54 -1.98
CA LYS A 11 13.18 15.71 -0.70
C LYS A 11 12.49 17.08 -0.59
N HIS A 12 13.16 18.16 -1.00
CA HIS A 12 12.55 19.50 -1.03
C HIS A 12 11.39 19.57 -2.02
N LEU A 13 11.55 19.01 -3.22
CA LEU A 13 10.49 18.93 -4.22
C LEU A 13 9.26 18.20 -3.68
N TRP A 14 9.47 17.06 -3.01
CA TRP A 14 8.41 16.29 -2.38
C TRP A 14 7.72 17.07 -1.25
N LEU A 15 8.48 17.76 -0.41
CA LEU A 15 7.94 18.55 0.69
C LEU A 15 7.10 19.73 0.17
N LEU A 16 7.57 20.39 -0.88
CA LEU A 16 6.86 21.51 -1.52
C LEU A 16 5.66 21.05 -2.36
N SER A 17 5.73 19.85 -2.97
CA SER A 17 4.60 19.28 -3.71
C SER A 17 3.46 18.85 -2.79
N GLN A 18 3.73 18.62 -1.50
CA GLN A 18 2.70 18.33 -0.50
C GLN A 18 1.93 19.58 -0.05
N THR A 19 2.57 20.74 -0.06
CA THR A 19 1.94 21.98 0.41
C THR A 19 1.08 22.61 -0.67
N LEU A 20 1.50 22.51 -1.94
CA LEU A 20 0.80 23.10 -3.06
C LEU A 20 0.67 22.08 -4.21
N PRO A 21 -0.57 21.64 -4.53
CA PRO A 21 -0.82 20.80 -5.70
C PRO A 21 -0.21 21.44 -6.96
N GLY A 22 0.55 20.67 -7.74
CA GLY A 22 1.16 21.17 -8.98
C GLY A 22 2.46 21.98 -8.83
N PHE A 23 2.94 22.26 -7.62
CA PHE A 23 4.25 22.91 -7.44
C PHE A 23 5.39 22.12 -8.09
N GLY A 24 5.36 20.79 -7.99
CA GLY A 24 6.36 19.96 -8.63
C GLY A 24 6.37 20.07 -10.17
N GLN A 25 5.21 20.33 -10.78
CA GLN A 25 5.13 20.58 -12.23
C GLN A 25 5.72 21.95 -12.60
N ILE A 26 5.51 22.98 -11.75
CA ILE A 26 6.15 24.29 -11.89
C ILE A 26 7.68 24.15 -11.82
N TYR A 27 8.18 23.42 -10.83
CA TYR A 27 9.60 23.19 -10.64
C TYR A 27 10.22 22.45 -11.84
N ASN A 28 9.49 21.48 -12.41
CA ASN A 28 9.89 20.71 -13.59
C ASN A 28 9.63 21.44 -14.93
N LYS A 29 9.18 22.70 -14.91
CA LYS A 29 8.80 23.49 -16.10
C LYS A 29 7.73 22.83 -16.99
N GLN A 30 6.85 22.01 -16.41
CA GLN A 30 5.76 21.30 -17.10
C GLN A 30 4.39 21.95 -16.84
N TYR A 31 4.28 23.24 -17.20
CA TYR A 31 3.08 24.04 -16.91
C TYR A 31 1.81 23.54 -17.59
N SER A 32 1.93 22.88 -18.74
CA SER A 32 0.79 22.35 -19.51
C SER A 32 0.00 21.26 -18.79
N LYS A 33 0.62 20.57 -17.83
CA LYS A 33 -0.04 19.52 -17.03
C LYS A 33 -0.85 20.09 -15.86
N ILE A 34 -0.52 21.30 -15.41
CA ILE A 34 -1.16 21.93 -14.24
C ILE A 34 -2.67 22.09 -14.46
N PRO A 35 -3.17 22.63 -15.60
CA PRO A 35 -4.60 22.74 -15.84
C PRO A 35 -5.33 21.40 -15.80
N VAL A 36 -4.71 20.32 -16.27
CA VAL A 36 -5.32 18.98 -16.30
C VAL A 36 -5.53 18.46 -14.88
N PHE A 37 -4.51 18.56 -14.02
CA PHE A 37 -4.62 18.12 -12.63
C PHE A 37 -5.61 18.97 -11.83
N TYR A 38 -5.57 20.30 -12.01
CA TYR A 38 -6.50 21.21 -11.33
C TYR A 38 -7.94 21.06 -11.82
N ALA A 39 -8.17 20.89 -13.13
CA ALA A 39 -9.50 20.67 -13.67
C ALA A 39 -10.07 19.32 -13.21
N GLY A 40 -9.26 18.26 -13.23
CA GLY A 40 -9.65 16.94 -12.73
C GLY A 40 -10.00 16.98 -11.24
N MET A 41 -9.11 17.52 -10.41
CA MET A 41 -9.34 17.61 -8.96
C MET A 41 -10.52 18.55 -8.63
N GLY A 42 -10.57 19.74 -9.25
CA GLY A 42 -11.61 20.74 -9.03
C GLY A 42 -12.99 20.26 -9.45
N SER A 43 -13.11 19.57 -10.58
CA SER A 43 -14.38 18.98 -11.03
C SER A 43 -14.87 17.90 -10.08
N MET A 44 -13.98 17.00 -9.62
CA MET A 44 -14.35 15.97 -8.65
C MET A 44 -14.76 16.56 -7.30
N LEU A 45 -14.07 17.59 -6.81
CA LEU A 45 -14.46 18.29 -5.59
C LEU A 45 -15.82 18.98 -5.74
N TYR A 46 -16.05 19.65 -6.88
CA TYR A 46 -17.33 20.29 -7.18
C TYR A 46 -18.49 19.28 -7.17
N LEU A 47 -18.31 18.15 -7.86
CA LEU A 47 -19.29 17.05 -7.87
C LEU A 47 -19.49 16.46 -6.46
N GLY A 48 -18.41 16.31 -5.68
CA GLY A 48 -18.44 15.85 -4.30
C GLY A 48 -19.24 16.79 -3.39
N VAL A 49 -19.04 18.11 -3.49
CA VAL A 49 -19.80 19.12 -2.74
C VAL A 49 -21.28 19.07 -3.12
N ASN A 50 -21.60 18.98 -4.41
CA ASN A 50 -22.97 18.86 -4.88
C ASN A 50 -23.65 17.56 -4.40
N ALA A 51 -22.93 16.44 -4.44
CA ALA A 51 -23.38 15.16 -3.89
C ALA A 51 -23.60 15.25 -2.37
N ASN A 52 -22.75 15.98 -1.63
CA ASN A 52 -22.91 16.18 -0.19
C ASN A 52 -24.17 16.99 0.15
N LYS A 53 -24.47 18.05 -0.62
CA LYS A 53 -25.73 18.80 -0.47
C LYS A 53 -26.96 17.91 -0.67
N THR A 54 -26.89 16.98 -1.61
CA THR A 54 -27.99 16.03 -1.90
C THR A 54 -28.09 14.92 -0.84
N TYR A 55 -26.95 14.40 -0.37
CA TYR A 55 -26.87 13.48 0.76
C TYR A 55 -27.50 14.09 2.02
N ASN A 56 -27.17 15.34 2.35
CA ASN A 56 -27.73 16.02 3.51
C ASN A 56 -29.25 16.18 3.40
N ARG A 57 -29.80 16.38 2.21
CA ARG A 57 -31.26 16.39 2.00
C ARG A 57 -31.86 15.00 2.25
N TYR A 58 -31.29 13.95 1.66
CA TYR A 58 -31.84 12.60 1.79
C TYR A 58 -31.74 12.02 3.21
N ILE A 59 -30.70 12.36 3.97
CA ILE A 59 -30.63 11.94 5.37
C ILE A 59 -31.66 12.66 6.24
N LEU A 60 -31.95 13.93 5.95
CA LEU A 60 -33.03 14.66 6.62
C LEU A 60 -34.39 14.03 6.29
N ASP A 61 -34.63 13.66 5.04
CA ASP A 61 -35.88 12.98 4.65
C ASP A 61 -36.01 11.60 5.29
N TYR A 62 -34.92 10.83 5.35
CA TYR A 62 -34.88 9.55 6.08
C TYR A 62 -35.19 9.70 7.58
N ASN A 63 -34.67 10.76 8.22
CA ASN A 63 -34.88 10.99 9.65
C ASN A 63 -36.31 11.45 9.99
N LYS A 64 -37.07 11.97 9.03
CA LYS A 64 -38.47 12.39 9.24
C LYS A 64 -39.44 11.21 9.24
N ILE A 65 -39.04 10.06 8.70
CA ILE A 65 -39.92 8.90 8.50
C ILE A 65 -39.92 8.02 9.75
N ASP A 66 -41.11 7.64 10.20
CA ASP A 66 -41.30 6.77 11.35
C ASP A 66 -40.65 5.39 11.14
N ALA A 67 -40.21 4.74 12.22
CA ALA A 67 -39.54 3.44 12.15
C ALA A 67 -40.41 2.32 11.56
N SER A 68 -41.73 2.46 11.63
CA SER A 68 -42.70 1.45 11.20
C SER A 68 -43.06 1.51 9.70
N ASP A 69 -42.65 2.57 8.99
CA ASP A 69 -43.02 2.79 7.59
C ASP A 69 -42.23 1.86 6.64
N PRO A 70 -42.90 1.05 5.79
CA PRO A 70 -42.25 0.22 4.78
C PRO A 70 -41.37 1.01 3.81
N ASN A 71 -41.68 2.29 3.57
CA ASN A 71 -40.95 3.13 2.64
C ASN A 71 -39.58 3.58 3.19
N LYS A 72 -39.32 3.44 4.50
CA LYS A 72 -38.08 3.89 5.13
C LYS A 72 -36.83 3.25 4.51
N GLU A 73 -36.94 2.02 4.04
CA GLU A 73 -35.84 1.30 3.36
C GLU A 73 -35.47 1.94 2.01
N PHE A 74 -36.45 2.43 1.26
CA PHE A 74 -36.22 3.16 0.01
C PHE A 74 -35.43 4.47 0.25
N PHE A 75 -35.78 5.23 1.29
CA PHE A 75 -35.02 6.42 1.67
C PHE A 75 -33.63 6.09 2.20
N LYS A 76 -33.49 4.95 2.90
CA LYS A 76 -32.21 4.44 3.36
C LYS A 76 -31.26 4.17 2.21
N GLU A 77 -31.76 3.51 1.17
CA GLU A 77 -31.01 3.21 -0.04
C GLU A 77 -30.59 4.50 -0.76
N ARG A 78 -31.50 5.47 -0.89
CA ARG A 78 -31.22 6.78 -1.51
C ARG A 78 -30.08 7.54 -0.85
N TYR A 79 -30.11 7.72 0.47
CA TYR A 79 -29.02 8.44 1.15
C TYR A 79 -27.72 7.62 1.12
N THR A 80 -27.79 6.28 1.20
CA THR A 80 -26.61 5.40 1.17
C THR A 80 -25.90 5.46 -0.18
N LYS A 81 -26.65 5.41 -1.28
CA LYS A 81 -26.13 5.62 -2.64
C LYS A 81 -25.45 6.98 -2.78
N MET A 82 -26.06 8.05 -2.27
CA MET A 82 -25.44 9.39 -2.31
C MET A 82 -24.20 9.51 -1.42
N LYS A 83 -24.19 8.86 -0.25
CA LYS A 83 -23.01 8.78 0.61
C LYS A 83 -21.84 8.11 -0.12
N GLN A 84 -22.09 7.00 -0.81
CA GLN A 84 -21.09 6.31 -1.62
C GLN A 84 -20.58 7.18 -2.77
N LYS A 85 -21.47 7.82 -3.54
CA LYS A 85 -21.09 8.75 -4.62
C LYS A 85 -20.23 9.91 -4.12
N ARG A 86 -20.65 10.57 -3.03
CA ARG A 86 -19.90 11.64 -2.40
C ARG A 86 -18.50 11.17 -1.99
N ASN A 87 -18.42 10.05 -1.30
CA ASN A 87 -17.15 9.49 -0.86
C ASN A 87 -16.25 9.13 -2.06
N LEU A 88 -16.83 8.59 -3.13
CA LEU A 88 -16.11 8.31 -4.37
C LEU A 88 -15.54 9.59 -4.99
N TYR A 89 -16.33 10.66 -5.12
CA TYR A 89 -15.83 11.92 -5.69
C TYR A 89 -14.69 12.52 -4.86
N TYR A 90 -14.79 12.52 -3.54
CA TYR A 90 -13.68 12.97 -2.68
C TYR A 90 -12.45 12.06 -2.78
N ALA A 91 -12.65 10.74 -2.86
CA ALA A 91 -11.55 9.80 -3.09
C ALA A 91 -10.90 10.01 -4.46
N SER A 92 -11.67 10.24 -5.51
CA SER A 92 -11.18 10.54 -6.86
C SER A 92 -10.40 11.86 -6.89
N ALA A 93 -10.86 12.90 -6.19
CA ALA A 93 -10.10 14.14 -6.04
C ALA A 93 -8.75 13.90 -5.36
N GLY A 94 -8.74 13.09 -4.28
CA GLY A 94 -7.51 12.67 -3.61
C GLY A 94 -6.59 11.84 -4.53
N ALA A 95 -7.15 10.96 -5.35
CA ALA A 95 -6.38 10.18 -6.33
C ALA A 95 -5.74 11.07 -7.41
N PHE A 96 -6.48 12.07 -7.92
CA PHE A 96 -5.91 13.07 -8.84
C PHE A 96 -4.75 13.84 -8.20
N TYR A 97 -4.89 14.24 -6.94
CA TYR A 97 -3.83 14.89 -6.19
C TYR A 97 -2.60 13.98 -6.06
N LEU A 98 -2.78 12.73 -5.60
CA LEU A 98 -1.68 11.76 -5.47
C LEU A 98 -0.99 11.51 -6.82
N ALA A 99 -1.76 11.31 -7.89
CA ALA A 99 -1.23 11.14 -9.24
C ALA A 99 -0.39 12.35 -9.68
N SER A 100 -0.83 13.56 -9.34
CA SER A 100 -0.10 14.79 -9.66
C SER A 100 1.26 14.87 -8.96
N VAL A 101 1.34 14.42 -7.70
CA VAL A 101 2.57 14.38 -6.91
C VAL A 101 3.49 13.29 -7.43
N VAL A 102 2.96 12.09 -7.71
CA VAL A 102 3.71 10.97 -8.27
C VAL A 102 4.32 11.33 -9.63
N ASP A 103 3.54 11.92 -10.55
CA ASP A 103 4.04 12.36 -11.87
C ASP A 103 5.15 13.39 -11.71
N ALA A 104 5.00 14.36 -10.81
CA ALA A 104 6.03 15.37 -10.57
C ALA A 104 7.35 14.77 -10.06
N VAL A 105 7.28 13.82 -9.12
CA VAL A 105 8.47 13.16 -8.56
C VAL A 105 9.16 12.29 -9.61
N LEU A 106 8.39 11.54 -10.41
CA LEU A 106 8.92 10.68 -11.47
C LEU A 106 9.58 11.48 -12.60
N VAL A 107 8.93 12.55 -13.06
CA VAL A 107 9.47 13.42 -14.12
C VAL A 107 10.78 14.06 -13.69
N TYR A 108 10.89 14.48 -12.43
CA TYR A 108 12.08 15.16 -11.92
C TYR A 108 13.34 14.27 -12.01
N ASN A 109 13.20 12.99 -11.69
CA ASN A 109 14.29 12.01 -11.67
C ASN A 109 14.27 11.07 -12.89
N LYS A 110 13.69 11.49 -14.02
CA LYS A 110 13.51 10.63 -15.21
C LYS A 110 14.83 10.00 -15.72
N ASN A 111 15.94 10.72 -15.59
CA ASN A 111 17.23 10.29 -16.14
C ASN A 111 18.14 9.58 -15.13
N ASN A 112 17.80 9.62 -13.83
CA ASN A 112 18.64 9.06 -12.76
C ASN A 112 17.78 8.26 -11.78
N HIS A 113 18.12 7.00 -11.55
CA HIS A 113 17.50 6.20 -10.49
C HIS A 113 17.88 6.75 -9.12
N SER A 114 16.91 7.32 -8.41
CA SER A 114 17.14 7.99 -7.13
C SER A 114 16.49 7.21 -5.98
N PRO A 115 17.25 6.81 -4.95
CA PRO A 115 16.72 6.13 -3.77
C PRO A 115 15.68 6.95 -3.01
N ALA A 116 15.82 8.29 -3.03
CA ALA A 116 14.83 9.18 -2.44
C ALA A 116 13.48 9.09 -3.16
N THR A 117 13.49 8.98 -4.49
CA THR A 117 12.28 8.80 -5.31
C THR A 117 11.57 7.51 -4.94
N ALA A 118 12.30 6.39 -4.86
CA ALA A 118 11.72 5.10 -4.51
C ALA A 118 11.04 5.13 -3.14
N SER A 119 11.69 5.73 -2.12
CA SER A 119 11.08 5.91 -0.80
C SER A 119 9.84 6.79 -0.83
N ILE A 120 9.90 7.93 -1.53
CA ILE A 120 8.77 8.85 -1.65
C ILE A 120 7.58 8.14 -2.30
N LEU A 121 7.82 7.40 -3.39
CA LEU A 121 6.79 6.65 -4.09
C LEU A 121 6.16 5.57 -3.20
N SER A 122 6.96 4.78 -2.49
CA SER A 122 6.45 3.80 -1.51
C SER A 122 5.70 4.44 -0.35
N THR A 123 6.09 5.66 0.05
CA THR A 123 5.38 6.41 1.10
C THR A 123 4.03 6.94 0.62
N LEU A 124 3.88 7.25 -0.67
CA LEU A 124 2.62 7.71 -1.23
C LEU A 124 1.64 6.55 -1.47
N VAL A 125 2.16 5.47 -2.05
CA VAL A 125 1.38 4.26 -2.32
C VAL A 125 2.30 3.04 -2.10
N PRO A 126 1.92 2.12 -1.19
CA PRO A 126 2.67 0.89 -0.98
C PRO A 126 2.92 0.15 -2.30
N GLY A 127 4.16 -0.27 -2.52
CA GLY A 127 4.54 -0.98 -3.75
C GLY A 127 5.01 -0.09 -4.91
N LEU A 128 4.77 1.23 -4.91
CA LEU A 128 5.20 2.07 -6.03
C LEU A 128 6.72 2.24 -6.12
N GLY A 129 7.45 2.24 -5.01
CA GLY A 129 8.91 2.22 -5.04
C GLY A 129 9.46 0.91 -5.62
N GLN A 130 8.83 -0.23 -5.32
CA GLN A 130 9.16 -1.51 -5.94
C GLN A 130 8.88 -1.50 -7.45
N ALA A 131 7.78 -0.88 -7.90
CA ALA A 131 7.49 -0.69 -9.31
C ALA A 131 8.54 0.19 -10.01
N TYR A 132 8.96 1.28 -9.36
CA TYR A 132 10.04 2.16 -9.84
C TYR A 132 11.38 1.42 -10.00
N ASN A 133 11.68 0.50 -9.10
CA ASN A 133 12.85 -0.38 -9.15
C ASN A 133 12.66 -1.61 -10.07
N GLN A 134 11.55 -1.69 -10.81
CA GLN A 134 11.18 -2.81 -11.68
C GLN A 134 11.06 -4.18 -10.97
N LYS A 135 10.87 -4.19 -9.64
CA LYS A 135 10.70 -5.40 -8.82
C LYS A 135 9.22 -5.70 -8.57
N TYR A 136 8.46 -5.87 -9.65
CA TYR A 136 7.00 -6.05 -9.60
C TYR A 136 6.55 -7.26 -8.77
N TRP A 137 7.35 -8.33 -8.72
CA TRP A 137 7.03 -9.54 -7.97
C TRP A 137 6.91 -9.30 -6.45
N LYS A 138 7.53 -8.24 -5.91
CA LYS A 138 7.41 -7.87 -4.49
C LYS A 138 6.07 -7.21 -4.17
N ILE A 139 5.38 -6.63 -5.17
CA ILE A 139 4.16 -5.86 -4.96
C ILE A 139 3.03 -6.72 -4.34
N PRO A 140 2.71 -7.92 -4.88
CA PRO A 140 1.74 -8.79 -4.24
C PRO A 140 2.06 -9.14 -2.78
N ILE A 141 3.35 -9.27 -2.43
CA ILE A 141 3.79 -9.59 -1.07
C ILE A 141 3.52 -8.41 -0.12
N VAL A 142 3.87 -7.19 -0.55
CA VAL A 142 3.59 -5.95 0.20
C VAL A 142 2.10 -5.82 0.47
N TYR A 143 1.28 -5.96 -0.59
CA TYR A 143 -0.18 -5.87 -0.46
C TYR A 143 -0.75 -7.03 0.37
N GLY A 144 -0.21 -8.25 0.24
CA GLY A 144 -0.60 -9.40 1.05
C GLY A 144 -0.37 -9.17 2.53
N GLY A 145 0.82 -8.69 2.92
CA GLY A 145 1.16 -8.36 4.30
C GLY A 145 0.29 -7.24 4.88
N LEU A 146 0.17 -6.12 4.16
CA LEU A 146 -0.65 -4.98 4.60
C LEU A 146 -2.13 -5.34 4.68
N SER A 147 -2.68 -6.03 3.68
CA SER A 147 -4.10 -6.42 3.66
C SER A 147 -4.44 -7.39 4.78
N THR A 148 -3.55 -8.34 5.07
CA THR A 148 -3.71 -9.30 6.17
C THR A 148 -3.75 -8.58 7.51
N LEU A 149 -2.80 -7.67 7.76
CA LEU A 149 -2.75 -6.91 9.00
C LEU A 149 -3.94 -5.95 9.14
N TYR A 150 -4.34 -5.30 8.05
CA TYR A 150 -5.55 -4.48 8.02
C TYR A 150 -6.79 -5.30 8.42
N PHE A 151 -6.97 -6.48 7.83
CA PHE A 151 -8.07 -7.39 8.17
C PHE A 151 -8.03 -7.77 9.65
N MET A 152 -6.85 -8.09 10.19
CA MET A 152 -6.69 -8.41 11.61
C MET A 152 -7.03 -7.23 12.52
N VAL A 153 -6.59 -6.00 12.19
CA VAL A 153 -6.94 -4.79 12.93
C VAL A 153 -8.45 -4.59 12.96
N ASP A 154 -9.10 -4.65 11.80
CA ASP A 154 -10.53 -4.45 11.64
C ASP A 154 -11.35 -5.54 12.37
N TRP A 155 -10.93 -6.80 12.26
CA TRP A 155 -11.53 -7.92 12.99
C TRP A 155 -11.47 -7.73 14.51
N ASN A 156 -10.29 -7.41 15.04
CA ASN A 156 -10.11 -7.16 16.47
C ASN A 156 -10.87 -5.91 16.91
N ASN A 157 -10.94 -4.86 16.08
CA ASN A 157 -11.68 -3.64 16.40
C ASN A 157 -13.19 -3.87 16.49
N ARG A 158 -13.77 -4.65 15.57
CA ARG A 158 -15.19 -5.03 15.65
C ARG A 158 -15.52 -5.78 16.94
N ARG A 159 -14.67 -6.75 17.31
CA ARG A 159 -14.84 -7.51 18.56
C ARG A 159 -14.65 -6.63 19.78
N TYR A 160 -13.65 -5.76 19.79
CA TYR A 160 -13.48 -4.74 20.82
C TYR A 160 -14.73 -3.88 21.01
N LEU A 161 -15.30 -3.33 19.91
CA LEU A 161 -16.51 -2.52 19.97
C LEU A 161 -17.72 -3.31 20.49
N ARG A 162 -17.86 -4.57 20.06
CA ARG A 162 -18.89 -5.50 20.52
C ARG A 162 -18.85 -5.67 22.05
N PHE A 163 -17.71 -6.10 22.60
CA PHE A 163 -17.55 -6.30 24.04
C PHE A 163 -17.56 -4.99 24.85
N LYS A 164 -17.07 -3.89 24.27
CA LYS A 164 -17.17 -2.55 24.87
C LYS A 164 -18.64 -2.12 25.03
N ASN A 165 -19.46 -2.36 24.02
CA ASN A 165 -20.88 -2.03 24.07
C ASN A 165 -21.63 -2.95 25.03
N ALA A 166 -21.34 -4.25 25.02
CA ALA A 166 -21.92 -5.21 25.96
C ALA A 166 -21.61 -4.84 27.43
N SER A 167 -20.36 -4.53 27.76
CA SER A 167 -19.95 -4.10 29.11
C SER A 167 -20.70 -2.82 29.56
N LYS A 168 -20.95 -1.88 28.65
CA LYS A 168 -21.72 -0.65 28.91
C LYS A 168 -23.21 -0.91 29.17
N LEU A 169 -23.80 -1.88 28.48
CA LEU A 169 -25.24 -2.18 28.55
C LEU A 169 -25.59 -3.22 29.62
N PHE A 170 -24.58 -3.82 30.26
CA PHE A 170 -24.76 -4.84 31.29
C PHE A 170 -25.71 -4.39 32.42
N PRO A 171 -26.69 -5.23 32.83
CA PRO A 171 -26.90 -6.63 32.43
C PRO A 171 -27.81 -6.84 31.20
N HIS A 172 -28.32 -5.77 30.59
CA HIS A 172 -29.21 -5.82 29.42
C HIS A 172 -28.38 -5.77 28.12
N ASP A 173 -27.38 -6.64 28.03
CA ASP A 173 -26.46 -6.72 26.91
C ASP A 173 -26.81 -7.85 25.94
N GLU A 174 -26.10 -7.95 24.81
CA GLU A 174 -26.34 -9.01 23.81
C GLU A 174 -26.12 -10.44 24.34
N PHE A 175 -25.48 -10.58 25.51
CA PHE A 175 -25.23 -11.84 26.17
C PHE A 175 -26.27 -12.15 27.25
N ASN A 176 -27.23 -11.25 27.52
CA ASN A 176 -28.31 -11.40 28.50
C ASN A 176 -27.82 -11.93 29.87
N GLY A 177 -26.67 -11.44 30.33
CA GLY A 177 -26.07 -11.88 31.60
C GLY A 177 -25.42 -13.27 31.60
N ALA A 178 -25.32 -13.96 30.46
CA ALA A 178 -24.58 -15.22 30.33
C ALA A 178 -23.06 -15.06 30.54
N ARG A 179 -22.56 -13.83 30.49
CA ARG A 179 -21.18 -13.43 30.75
C ARG A 179 -21.15 -12.46 31.91
N SER A 180 -20.21 -12.62 32.83
CA SER A 180 -20.02 -11.62 33.90
C SER A 180 -19.46 -10.32 33.34
N ARG A 181 -19.72 -9.18 34.00
CA ARG A 181 -19.13 -7.89 33.62
C ARG A 181 -17.60 -7.93 33.57
N GLU A 182 -16.98 -8.69 34.47
CA GLU A 182 -15.53 -8.87 34.51
C GLU A 182 -15.03 -9.60 33.26
N GLU A 183 -15.71 -10.68 32.88
CA GLU A 183 -15.38 -11.45 31.68
C GLU A 183 -15.49 -10.58 30.41
N LEU A 184 -16.54 -9.75 30.31
CA LEU A 184 -16.70 -8.79 29.21
C LEU A 184 -15.55 -7.78 29.13
N ASN A 185 -15.07 -7.31 30.28
CA ASN A 185 -13.93 -6.40 30.36
C ASN A 185 -12.63 -7.08 29.93
N ILE A 186 -12.39 -8.34 30.36
CA ILE A 186 -11.23 -9.14 29.94
C ILE A 186 -11.22 -9.30 28.41
N TYR A 187 -12.34 -9.69 27.80
CA TYR A 187 -12.43 -9.82 26.34
C TYR A 187 -12.23 -8.48 25.64
N ARG A 188 -12.87 -7.41 26.12
CA ARG A 188 -12.68 -6.06 25.59
C ARG A 188 -11.19 -5.68 25.59
N ASP A 189 -10.51 -5.86 26.71
CA ASP A 189 -9.12 -5.44 26.87
C ASP A 189 -8.15 -6.31 26.06
N SER A 190 -8.45 -7.61 25.94
CA SER A 190 -7.73 -8.53 25.05
C SER A 190 -7.85 -8.12 23.58
N TYR A 191 -9.06 -7.86 23.07
CA TYR A 191 -9.27 -7.41 21.69
C TYR A 191 -8.69 -6.02 21.42
N ARG A 192 -8.72 -5.11 22.41
CA ARG A 192 -8.02 -3.82 22.31
C ARG A 192 -6.52 -4.02 22.13
N LYS A 193 -5.89 -4.82 23.00
CA LYS A 193 -4.45 -5.11 22.93
C LYS A 193 -4.07 -5.74 21.59
N ASN A 194 -4.83 -6.74 21.14
CA ASN A 194 -4.56 -7.41 19.87
C ASN A 194 -4.72 -6.47 18.67
N ARG A 195 -5.76 -5.62 18.66
CA ARG A 195 -5.91 -4.58 17.62
C ARG A 195 -4.70 -3.65 17.61
N ASP A 196 -4.25 -3.19 18.77
CA ASP A 196 -3.15 -2.24 18.87
C ASP A 196 -1.81 -2.88 18.43
N VAL A 197 -1.59 -4.17 18.75
CA VAL A 197 -0.44 -4.95 18.25
C VAL A 197 -0.50 -5.15 16.74
N CYS A 198 -1.65 -5.54 16.19
CA CYS A 198 -1.82 -5.66 14.73
C CYS A 198 -1.62 -4.32 14.02
N PHE A 199 -2.07 -3.21 14.64
CA PHE A 199 -1.91 -1.88 14.09
C PHE A 199 -0.44 -1.43 14.11
N LEU A 200 0.28 -1.74 15.19
CA LEU A 200 1.73 -1.52 15.26
C LEU A 200 2.46 -2.35 14.19
N GLY A 201 2.07 -3.62 14.02
CA GLY A 201 2.59 -4.49 12.96
C GLY A 201 2.31 -3.93 11.56
N PHE A 202 1.12 -3.37 11.33
CA PHE A 202 0.75 -2.72 10.07
C PHE A 202 1.69 -1.54 9.77
N ILE A 203 1.95 -0.67 10.76
CA ILE A 203 2.90 0.43 10.63
C ILE A 203 4.32 -0.10 10.37
N ALA A 204 4.74 -1.16 11.07
CA ALA A 204 6.06 -1.74 10.88
C ALA A 204 6.26 -2.27 9.45
N VAL A 205 5.28 -3.03 8.92
CA VAL A 205 5.32 -3.51 7.53
C VAL A 205 5.28 -2.35 6.53
N TYR A 206 4.53 -1.30 6.81
CA TYR A 206 4.50 -0.10 5.99
C TYR A 206 5.86 0.60 5.92
N VAL A 207 6.54 0.76 7.06
CA VAL A 207 7.90 1.32 7.10
C VAL A 207 8.89 0.41 6.40
N LEU A 208 8.82 -0.91 6.61
CA LEU A 208 9.65 -1.89 5.91
C LEU A 208 9.49 -1.80 4.39
N ASN A 209 8.27 -1.59 3.89
CA ASN A 209 8.03 -1.39 2.46
C ASN A 209 8.80 -0.19 1.88
N ILE A 210 8.89 0.91 2.64
CA ILE A 210 9.62 2.12 2.24
C ILE A 210 11.13 1.88 2.27
N LEU A 211 11.62 1.22 3.32
CA LEU A 211 13.03 0.91 3.48
C LEU A 211 13.52 -0.08 2.41
N ASP A 212 12.76 -1.14 2.14
CA ASP A 212 13.06 -2.13 1.10
C ASP A 212 13.18 -1.46 -0.28
N ALA A 213 12.24 -0.57 -0.63
CA ALA A 213 12.33 0.19 -1.87
C ALA A 213 13.53 1.15 -1.92
N ASN A 214 13.94 1.73 -0.79
CA ASN A 214 15.13 2.58 -0.71
C ASN A 214 16.39 1.74 -0.98
N VAL A 215 16.52 0.61 -0.29
CA VAL A 215 17.67 -0.29 -0.41
C VAL A 215 17.79 -0.80 -1.85
N ASP A 216 16.71 -1.32 -2.43
CA ASP A 216 16.68 -1.77 -3.83
C ASP A 216 17.12 -0.67 -4.80
N ALA A 217 16.71 0.58 -4.55
CA ALA A 217 17.07 1.71 -5.40
C ALA A 217 18.55 2.13 -5.24
N ASN A 218 19.15 1.97 -4.06
CA ASN A 218 20.60 2.23 -3.87
C ASN A 218 21.46 1.23 -4.65
N PHE A 219 20.98 0.00 -4.79
CA PHE A 219 21.67 -1.08 -5.50
C PHE A 219 21.17 -1.24 -6.95
N TYR A 220 20.35 -0.32 -7.46
CA TYR A 220 19.78 -0.45 -8.80
C TYR A 220 20.85 -0.46 -9.90
N ASP A 221 21.87 0.40 -9.77
CA ASP A 221 22.99 0.49 -10.72
C ASP A 221 24.11 -0.53 -10.42
N TRP A 222 24.02 -1.28 -9.31
CA TRP A 222 24.98 -2.33 -8.99
C TRP A 222 24.66 -3.55 -9.84
N ASN A 223 25.30 -3.59 -11.01
CA ASN A 223 25.19 -4.68 -11.96
C ASN A 223 25.75 -5.97 -11.35
N VAL A 224 24.90 -6.79 -10.73
CA VAL A 224 25.19 -8.21 -10.55
C VAL A 224 24.89 -8.84 -11.89
N ASP A 225 25.92 -8.97 -12.73
CA ASP A 225 25.81 -9.64 -14.01
C ASP A 225 25.20 -11.05 -13.79
N ASP A 226 24.06 -11.36 -14.41
CA ASP A 226 23.40 -12.68 -14.37
C ASP A 226 24.30 -13.80 -14.96
N ASN A 227 25.46 -13.43 -15.48
CA ASN A 227 26.51 -14.34 -15.94
C ASN A 227 27.31 -15.02 -14.82
N LEU A 228 26.92 -14.85 -13.55
CA LEU A 228 27.26 -15.81 -12.50
C LEU A 228 26.49 -17.13 -12.71
N ALA A 229 26.57 -17.69 -13.91
CA ALA A 229 25.87 -18.89 -14.31
C ALA A 229 26.57 -20.09 -13.67
N PHE A 230 25.92 -20.67 -12.66
CA PHE A 230 26.23 -22.01 -12.20
C PHE A 230 25.88 -22.98 -13.33
N ARG A 231 26.90 -23.41 -14.07
CA ARG A 231 26.74 -24.34 -15.20
C ARG A 231 27.04 -25.75 -14.71
N ILE A 232 25.98 -26.55 -14.54
CA ILE A 232 26.09 -28.00 -14.36
C ILE A 232 25.96 -28.63 -15.74
N GLU A 233 26.98 -29.35 -16.19
CA GLU A 233 26.90 -30.13 -17.42
C GLU A 233 27.24 -31.60 -17.18
N PRO A 234 26.53 -32.53 -17.83
CA PRO A 234 26.94 -33.93 -17.85
C PRO A 234 28.27 -34.02 -18.59
N THR A 235 29.26 -34.65 -17.94
CA THR A 235 30.59 -34.89 -18.51
C THR A 235 30.89 -36.38 -18.51
N ILE A 236 31.66 -36.84 -19.50
CA ILE A 236 32.15 -38.22 -19.57
C ILE A 236 33.61 -38.18 -19.11
N LEU A 237 33.87 -38.75 -17.94
CA LEU A 237 35.21 -38.91 -17.39
C LEU A 237 35.80 -40.21 -17.95
N ASN A 238 36.81 -40.08 -18.81
CA ASN A 238 37.61 -41.22 -19.25
C ASN A 238 38.64 -41.53 -18.16
N GLY A 239 38.26 -42.39 -17.20
CA GLY A 239 39.16 -42.85 -16.16
C GLY A 239 40.15 -43.87 -16.73
N ASN A 240 41.43 -43.52 -16.85
CA ASN A 240 42.49 -44.52 -17.00
C ASN A 240 42.71 -45.18 -15.64
N PHE A 241 41.97 -46.24 -15.34
CA PHE A 241 42.28 -47.10 -14.20
C PHE A 241 43.56 -47.86 -14.52
N ALA A 242 44.62 -47.61 -13.73
CA ALA A 242 45.99 -48.09 -13.98
C ALA A 242 46.20 -49.62 -13.93
N SER A 243 45.13 -50.44 -13.96
CA SER A 243 45.20 -51.89 -13.81
C SER A 243 44.37 -52.72 -14.81
N THR A 244 43.65 -52.12 -15.77
CA THR A 244 42.98 -52.89 -16.85
C THR A 244 42.94 -52.13 -18.18
N ASN A 245 43.18 -52.83 -19.31
CA ASN A 245 43.19 -52.28 -20.68
C ASN A 245 41.79 -51.98 -21.26
N TYR A 246 40.77 -51.79 -20.43
CA TYR A 246 39.40 -51.46 -20.86
C TYR A 246 39.05 -50.05 -20.40
N THR A 247 38.85 -49.15 -21.36
CA THR A 247 38.32 -47.80 -21.10
C THR A 247 36.82 -47.88 -20.86
N GLN A 248 36.38 -47.78 -19.60
CA GLN A 248 34.97 -47.64 -19.28
C GLN A 248 34.61 -46.15 -19.14
N PRO A 249 33.64 -45.63 -19.91
CA PRO A 249 33.21 -44.25 -19.75
C PRO A 249 32.46 -44.09 -18.42
N ALA A 250 32.95 -43.21 -17.54
CA ALA A 250 32.26 -42.84 -16.31
C ALA A 250 31.45 -41.56 -16.54
N PHE A 251 30.17 -41.58 -16.19
CA PHE A 251 29.31 -40.40 -16.28
C PHE A 251 29.44 -39.59 -14.99
N GLY A 252 29.80 -38.31 -15.12
CA GLY A 252 29.92 -37.38 -14.01
C GLY A 252 29.18 -36.08 -14.29
N LEU A 253 29.05 -35.24 -13.27
CA LEU A 253 28.59 -33.86 -13.41
C LEU A 253 29.79 -32.93 -13.25
N SER A 254 30.00 -32.03 -14.21
CA SER A 254 30.96 -30.95 -14.09
C SER A 254 30.26 -29.71 -13.56
N CYS A 255 30.82 -29.11 -12.51
CA CYS A 255 30.35 -27.84 -11.94
C CYS A 255 31.43 -26.78 -12.20
N THR A 256 31.14 -25.80 -13.05
CA THR A 256 32.05 -24.69 -13.33
C THR A 256 31.50 -23.38 -12.78
N PHE A 257 32.34 -22.65 -12.05
CA PHE A 257 32.08 -21.29 -11.60
C PHE A 257 32.98 -20.34 -12.38
N ASN A 258 32.40 -19.43 -13.16
CA ASN A 258 33.13 -18.35 -13.80
C ASN A 258 32.95 -17.06 -12.99
N PHE A 259 34.05 -16.55 -12.46
CA PHE A 259 34.13 -15.22 -11.88
C PHE A 259 34.94 -14.37 -12.85
N LYS A 260 34.44 -13.18 -13.20
CA LYS A 260 35.18 -12.20 -14.02
C LYS A 260 35.52 -11.00 -13.17
#